data_AF-A0A661QXU8-F1
#
_entry.id   AF-A0A661QXU8-F1
#
_cell.length_a   1.000
_cell.length_b   1.000
_cell.length_c   1.000
_cell.angle_alpha   90.00
_cell.angle_beta   90.00
_cell.angle_gamma   90.00
#
_symmetry.space_group_name_H-M   'P 1'
#
loop_
_entity.id
_entity.type
_entity.pdbx_description
1 polymer ?
#
loop_
_entity_poly.entity_id
_entity_poly.type
_entity_poly.pdbx_seq_one_letter_code
_entity_poly.pdbx_strand_id
1 'polypeptide(L)'
;MNGRAGNMAFLQDMTVHRSTLVFRVDMNLRPYGESGPLVMSFDAMESYYQEQGREWERYAWIKAGVVAGDKIAGAELLNRLKPFVCRRYLDFGAF
;
A
#
# COMPACT_ATOMS: atom_id res chain seq x y z
N MET A 1 -26.19 -15.47 -37.87
CA MET A 1 -26.58 -14.38 -36.96
C MET A 1 -26.00 -14.67 -35.58
N ASN A 2 -25.12 -13.77 -35.10
CA ASN A 2 -24.48 -13.56 -33.78
C ASN A 2 -24.71 -14.58 -32.64
N GLY A 3 -23.72 -15.00 -31.83
CA GLY A 3 -22.47 -14.35 -31.43
C GLY A 3 -22.53 -13.81 -29.99
N ARG A 4 -21.71 -14.38 -29.09
CA ARG A 4 -21.36 -13.97 -27.70
C ARG A 4 -22.25 -14.46 -26.54
N ALA A 5 -21.67 -15.31 -25.70
CA ALA A 5 -21.27 -14.94 -24.33
C ALA A 5 -20.52 -16.11 -23.69
N GLY A 6 -19.20 -15.95 -23.53
CA GLY A 6 -18.45 -16.72 -22.55
C GLY A 6 -18.82 -16.24 -21.15
N ASN A 7 -18.72 -17.14 -20.17
CA ASN A 7 -18.25 -16.85 -18.82
C ASN A 7 -18.00 -18.20 -18.13
N MET A 8 -16.78 -18.69 -18.34
CA MET A 8 -16.19 -19.79 -17.59
C MET A 8 -15.87 -19.26 -16.19
N ALA A 9 -16.82 -19.39 -15.26
CA ALA A 9 -16.59 -19.10 -13.86
C ALA A 9 -15.61 -20.15 -13.31
N PHE A 10 -14.35 -19.77 -13.18
CA PHE A 10 -13.37 -20.55 -12.44
C PHE A 10 -13.71 -20.45 -10.94
N LEU A 11 -14.10 -21.59 -10.40
CA LEU A 11 -14.12 -21.90 -8.97
C LEU A 11 -12.72 -21.64 -8.38
N GLN A 12 -12.65 -20.87 -7.30
CA GLN A 12 -11.68 -21.15 -6.26
C GLN A 12 -12.40 -21.18 -4.91
N ASP A 13 -12.53 -22.41 -4.46
CA ASP A 13 -13.01 -22.91 -3.19
C ASP A 13 -12.24 -22.28 -2.01
N MET A 14 -12.95 -21.91 -0.96
CA MET A 14 -12.64 -22.41 0.38
C MET A 14 -13.78 -22.08 1.34
N THR A 15 -14.42 -23.15 1.77
CA THR A 15 -15.34 -23.27 2.90
C THR A 15 -14.76 -22.59 4.15
N VAL A 16 -15.19 -21.35 4.44
CA VAL A 16 -14.94 -20.75 5.76
C VAL A 16 -15.84 -21.46 6.76
N HIS A 17 -15.25 -22.40 7.50
CA HIS A 17 -15.86 -23.01 8.67
C HIS A 17 -16.34 -21.89 9.61
N ARG A 18 -17.63 -21.95 9.97
CA ARG A 18 -18.43 -21.09 10.87
C ARG A 18 -17.69 -20.37 12.02
N SER A 19 -16.77 -19.48 11.70
CA SER A 19 -16.28 -18.41 12.55
C SER A 19 -15.85 -17.29 11.60
N THR A 20 -16.60 -16.21 11.68
CA THR A 20 -16.61 -15.09 10.76
C THR A 20 -15.24 -14.43 10.64
N LEU A 21 -14.80 -14.15 9.42
CA LEU A 21 -13.68 -13.23 9.17
C LEU A 21 -13.95 -11.91 9.92
N VAL A 22 -13.03 -11.50 10.78
CA VAL A 22 -13.20 -10.30 11.61
C VAL A 22 -13.14 -9.04 10.73
N PHE A 23 -12.14 -8.95 9.84
CA PHE A 23 -12.00 -7.87 8.88
C PHE A 23 -11.40 -8.36 7.55
N ARG A 24 -11.78 -7.71 6.45
CA ARG A 24 -11.05 -7.80 5.19
C ARG A 24 -9.88 -6.82 5.25
N VAL A 25 -8.67 -7.31 5.04
CA VAL A 25 -7.44 -6.51 5.05
C VAL A 25 -6.97 -6.32 3.61
N ASP A 26 -6.75 -5.06 3.22
CA ASP A 26 -6.16 -4.71 1.94
C ASP A 26 -4.69 -4.32 2.15
N MET A 27 -3.79 -4.96 1.38
CA MET A 27 -2.34 -4.79 1.47
C MET A 27 -1.77 -4.12 0.21
N ASN A 28 -2.61 -3.62 -0.70
CA ASN A 28 -2.19 -3.09 -1.99
C ASN A 28 -1.55 -1.69 -1.90
N LEU A 29 -1.63 -1.03 -0.75
CA LEU A 29 -0.94 0.22 -0.47
C LEU A 29 0.53 0.05 -0.08
N ARG A 30 1.03 -1.20 0.03
CA ARG A 30 2.45 -1.45 0.31
C ARG A 30 3.32 -1.14 -0.92
N PRO A 31 4.63 -0.82 -0.74
CA PRO A 31 5.55 -0.66 -1.85
C PRO A 31 5.49 -1.82 -2.83
N TYR A 32 5.52 -1.52 -4.13
CA TYR A 32 5.37 -2.48 -5.23
C TYR A 32 3.99 -3.18 -5.33
N GLY A 33 2.99 -2.79 -4.53
CA GLY A 33 1.65 -3.34 -4.60
C GLY A 33 1.61 -4.85 -4.41
N GLU A 34 0.83 -5.57 -5.21
CA GLU A 34 0.66 -7.03 -5.12
C GLU A 34 1.95 -7.83 -5.33
N SER A 35 2.88 -7.32 -6.14
CA SER A 35 4.16 -7.98 -6.44
C SER A 35 5.23 -7.74 -5.38
N GLY A 36 4.96 -6.85 -4.41
CA GLY A 36 5.90 -6.49 -3.36
C GLY A 36 5.94 -7.49 -2.21
N PRO A 37 7.07 -7.55 -1.48
CA PRO A 37 7.16 -8.31 -0.24
C PRO A 37 6.12 -7.79 0.76
N LEU A 38 5.64 -8.68 1.64
CA LEU A 38 4.64 -8.32 2.65
C LEU A 38 5.19 -7.37 3.71
N VAL A 39 6.48 -7.53 4.05
CA VAL A 39 7.19 -6.74 5.05
C VAL A 39 8.51 -6.28 4.43
N MET A 40 8.91 -5.05 4.73
CA MET A 40 10.13 -4.43 4.24
C MET A 40 10.91 -3.81 5.40
N SER A 41 12.25 -3.75 5.26
CA SER A 41 13.07 -2.94 6.15
C SER A 41 12.80 -1.46 5.94
N PHE A 42 13.15 -0.64 6.93
CA PHE A 42 12.99 0.81 6.83
C PHE A 42 13.82 1.40 5.70
N ASP A 43 15.05 0.93 5.54
CA ASP A 43 15.94 1.40 4.48
C ASP A 43 15.39 1.07 3.09
N ALA A 44 14.81 -0.12 2.90
CA ALA A 44 14.20 -0.50 1.62
C ALA A 44 12.94 0.33 1.31
N MET A 45 12.12 0.65 2.32
CA MET A 45 10.99 1.57 2.14
C MET A 45 11.47 2.98 1.76
N GLU A 46 12.50 3.47 2.44
CA GLU A 46 13.05 4.79 2.19
C GLU A 46 13.61 4.90 0.76
N SER A 47 14.42 3.94 0.32
CA SER A 47 14.90 3.88 -1.07
C SER A 47 13.75 3.85 -2.08
N TYR A 48 12.72 3.04 -1.83
CA TYR A 48 11.56 2.96 -2.72
C TYR A 48 10.85 4.32 -2.88
N TYR A 49 10.54 5.00 -1.77
CA TYR A 49 9.81 6.27 -1.84
C TYR A 49 10.67 7.43 -2.37
N GLN A 50 11.99 7.35 -2.23
CA GLN A 50 12.90 8.32 -2.85
C GLN A 50 13.01 8.13 -4.37
N GLU A 51 13.09 6.89 -4.85
CA GLU A 51 13.36 6.60 -6.27
C GLU A 51 12.10 6.46 -7.12
N GLN A 52 11.06 5.83 -6.58
CA GLN A 52 9.88 5.38 -7.34
C GLN A 52 8.55 5.92 -6.77
N GLY A 53 8.61 6.69 -5.69
CA GLY A 53 7.43 7.16 -4.96
C GLY A 53 6.53 8.06 -5.82
N ARG A 54 5.30 7.62 -6.03
CA ARG A 54 4.31 8.30 -6.89
C ARG A 54 3.52 9.34 -6.10
N GLU A 55 2.97 10.32 -6.81
CA GLU A 55 2.17 11.39 -6.19
C GLU A 55 0.98 10.86 -5.39
N TRP A 56 0.28 9.85 -5.92
CA TRP A 56 -0.87 9.27 -5.24
C TRP A 56 -0.48 8.58 -3.91
N GLU A 57 0.71 8.01 -3.82
CA GLU A 57 1.20 7.35 -2.60
C GLU A 57 1.44 8.37 -1.50
N ARG A 58 1.85 9.60 -1.85
CA ARG A 58 1.99 10.68 -0.87
C ARG A 58 0.68 10.96 -0.17
N TYR A 59 -0.43 11.02 -0.92
CA TYR A 59 -1.76 11.20 -0.34
C TYR A 59 -2.17 10.04 0.57
N ALA A 60 -1.80 8.81 0.23
CA ALA A 60 -2.05 7.65 1.09
C ALA A 60 -1.29 7.78 2.43
N TRP A 61 -0.01 8.19 2.38
CA TRP A 61 0.83 8.32 3.57
C TRP A 61 0.45 9.47 4.51
N ILE A 62 -0.34 10.45 4.07
CA ILE A 62 -0.89 11.48 4.98
C ILE A 62 -1.73 10.84 6.10
N LYS A 63 -2.40 9.72 5.80
CA LYS A 63 -3.24 8.99 6.76
C LYS A 63 -2.50 7.87 7.50
N ALA A 64 -1.23 7.65 7.19
CA ALA A 64 -0.47 6.58 7.81
C ALA A 64 -0.21 6.87 9.29
N GLY A 65 -0.34 5.84 10.12
CA GLY A 65 -0.09 5.91 11.55
C GLY A 65 0.26 4.53 12.10
N VAL A 66 1.07 4.49 13.16
CA VAL A 66 1.47 3.24 13.81
C VAL A 66 0.32 2.71 14.64
N VAL A 67 -0.26 1.59 14.23
CA VAL A 67 -1.45 1.00 14.90
C VAL A 67 -1.05 -0.03 15.96
N ALA A 68 0.04 -0.77 15.74
CA ALA A 68 0.50 -1.85 16.63
C ALA A 68 2.01 -2.02 16.57
N GLY A 69 2.58 -2.81 17.51
CA GLY A 69 4.01 -3.08 17.61
C GLY A 69 4.79 -1.98 18.34
N ASP A 70 6.07 -1.83 17.98
CA ASP A 70 6.94 -0.80 18.54
C ASP A 70 6.60 0.58 17.96
N LYS A 71 5.98 1.41 18.79
CA LYS A 71 5.57 2.76 18.43
C LYS A 71 6.75 3.71 18.20
N ILE A 72 7.89 3.46 18.86
CA ILE A 72 9.09 4.30 18.71
C ILE A 72 9.71 4.04 17.34
N ALA A 73 9.93 2.77 17.00
CA ALA A 73 10.43 2.39 15.68
C ALA A 73 9.48 2.83 14.55
N GLY A 74 8.17 2.68 14.74
CA GLY A 74 7.20 3.16 13.76
C GLY A 74 7.19 4.69 13.60
N ALA A 75 7.36 5.45 14.69
CA ALA A 75 7.50 6.90 14.63
C ALA A 75 8.79 7.33 13.91
N GLU A 76 9.88 6.58 14.07
CA GLU A 76 11.12 6.78 13.33
C GLU A 76 10.88 6.64 11.81
N LEU A 77 10.22 5.57 11.37
CA LEU A 77 9.86 5.37 9.96
C LEU A 77 9.02 6.53 9.42
N LEU A 78 7.98 6.96 10.15
CA LEU A 78 7.15 8.09 9.72
C LEU A 78 7.94 9.39 9.60
N ASN A 79 8.93 9.61 10.48
CA ASN A 79 9.83 10.77 10.38
C ASN A 79 10.77 10.67 9.17
N ARG A 80 11.30 9.48 8.86
CA ARG A 80 12.12 9.24 7.66
C ARG A 80 11.34 9.49 6.37
N LEU A 81 10.06 9.11 6.32
CA LEU A 81 9.19 9.30 5.15
C LEU A 81 8.59 10.71 5.05
N LYS A 82 8.68 11.53 6.10
CA LYS A 82 8.10 12.88 6.14
C LYS A 82 8.53 13.80 4.96
N PRO A 83 9.79 13.79 4.48
CA PRO A 83 10.19 14.57 3.32
C PRO A 83 9.52 14.12 2.01
N PHE A 84 9.21 12.83 1.90
CA PHE A 84 8.45 12.28 0.76
C PHE A 84 6.99 12.72 0.81
N VAL A 85 6.34 12.65 1.98
CA VAL A 85 4.92 13.01 2.13
C VAL A 85 4.71 14.52 2.04
N CYS A 86 5.50 15.30 2.79
CA CYS A 86 5.38 16.75 2.90
C CYS A 86 6.61 17.41 2.26
N ARG A 87 6.55 17.59 0.93
CA ARG A 87 7.61 18.28 0.20
C ARG A 87 7.70 19.73 0.69
N ARG A 88 8.90 20.20 1.04
CA ARG A 88 9.13 21.58 1.51
C ARG A 88 8.85 22.64 0.44
N TYR A 89 8.95 22.27 -0.83
CA TYR A 89 8.69 23.16 -1.96
C TYR A 89 7.64 22.51 -2.86
N LEU A 90 6.53 23.23 -3.06
CA LEU A 90 5.56 22.95 -4.10
C LEU A 90 6.10 23.57 -5.38
N ASP A 91 6.72 22.75 -6.22
CA ASP A 91 7.16 23.20 -7.53
C ASP A 91 5.89 23.36 -8.40
N PHE A 92 5.40 24.59 -8.53
CA PHE A 92 4.19 24.97 -9.29
C PHE A 92 4.32 24.81 -10.82
N GLY A 93 5.21 23.96 -11.30
CA GLY A 93 5.61 23.90 -12.70
C GLY A 93 5.61 22.49 -13.27
N ALA A 94 4.45 21.85 -13.36
CA ALA A 94 4.24 20.69 -14.23
C ALA A 94 2.74 20.53 -14.51
N PHE A 95 2.27 21.25 -15.52
CA PHE A 95 1.08 20.86 -16.29
C PHE A 95 1.55 20.07 -17.52
#